data_AF-A0A533X9M8-F1
#
_entry.id   AF-A0A533X9M8-F1
#
_cell.length_a   1.000
_cell.length_b   1.000
_cell.length_c   1.000
_cell.angle_alpha   90.00
_cell.angle_beta   90.00
_cell.angle_gamma   90.00
#
_symmetry.space_group_name_H-M   'P 1'
#
loop_
_entity.id
_entity.type
_entity.pdbx_description
1 polymer ?
#
loop_
_entity_poly.entity_id
_entity_poly.type
_entity_poly.pdbx_seq_one_letter_code
_entity_poly.pdbx_strand_id
1 'polypeptide(L)'
;DIEGKVVPRTYKLEEGGYDGVVHTGSDEEVARKIQQAVSKSFEFGDHTPLGVFYQNEHIPTFEERLTARMPSYGSNPPALQEIAHEDGTPLTNVQKMLDEIRVT
;
A
#
# COMPACT_ATOMS: atom_id res chain seq x y z
N ASP A 1 -45.62 -2.89 15.24
CA ASP A 1 -44.79 -2.32 16.32
C ASP A 1 -43.43 -2.97 16.33
N ILE A 2 -42.39 -2.16 16.10
CA ILE A 2 -40.98 -2.60 16.10
C ILE A 2 -40.34 -2.19 17.43
N GLU A 3 -41.04 -2.42 18.54
CA GLU A 3 -40.47 -2.20 19.87
C GLU A 3 -39.45 -3.32 20.17
N GLY A 4 -38.17 -2.95 20.25
CA GLY A 4 -37.11 -3.81 20.81
C GLY A 4 -36.03 -4.30 19.85
N LYS A 5 -36.06 -3.99 18.55
CA LYS A 5 -34.92 -4.27 17.66
C LYS A 5 -33.91 -3.13 17.70
N VAL A 6 -32.67 -3.43 18.10
CA VAL A 6 -31.54 -2.50 17.97
C VAL A 6 -31.38 -2.15 16.50
N VAL A 7 -31.70 -0.91 16.12
CA VAL A 7 -31.46 -0.41 14.77
C VAL A 7 -29.94 -0.36 14.57
N PRO A 8 -29.39 -0.94 13.48
CA PRO A 8 -27.98 -0.83 13.18
C PRO A 8 -27.58 0.64 13.10
N ARG A 9 -26.61 1.05 13.93
CA ARG A 9 -26.09 2.42 13.93
C ARG A 9 -25.14 2.68 12.77
N THR A 10 -24.91 1.70 11.91
CA THR A 10 -23.95 1.76 10.82
C THR A 10 -24.62 2.21 9.52
N TYR A 11 -23.94 3.03 8.73
CA TYR A 11 -24.37 3.39 7.38
C TYR A 11 -23.21 3.27 6.39
N LYS A 12 -23.51 3.01 5.13
CA LYS A 12 -22.51 2.93 4.06
C LYS A 12 -22.24 4.31 3.49
N LEU A 13 -20.97 4.69 3.41
CA LEU A 13 -20.55 5.99 2.88
C LEU A 13 -20.99 6.17 1.42
N GLU A 14 -20.86 5.13 0.60
CA GLU A 14 -21.20 5.17 -0.83
C GLU A 14 -22.69 5.45 -1.09
N GLU A 15 -23.58 5.02 -0.20
CA GLU A 15 -25.03 5.28 -0.31
C GLU A 15 -25.35 6.76 -0.09
N GLY A 16 -24.50 7.49 0.63
CA GLY A 16 -24.58 8.93 0.83
C GLY A 16 -23.88 9.76 -0.25
N GLY A 17 -23.39 9.13 -1.32
CA GLY A 17 -22.63 9.80 -2.39
C GLY A 17 -21.21 10.21 -1.98
N TYR A 18 -20.70 9.68 -0.87
CA TYR A 18 -19.32 9.88 -0.47
C TYR A 18 -18.39 9.12 -1.41
N ASP A 19 -17.34 9.79 -1.88
CA ASP A 19 -16.30 9.19 -2.70
C ASP A 19 -14.93 9.38 -2.03
N GLY A 20 -14.38 8.30 -1.48
CA GLY A 20 -13.06 8.26 -0.84
C GLY A 20 -11.88 7.99 -1.79
N VAL A 21 -12.12 7.73 -3.09
CA VAL A 21 -11.07 7.30 -4.04
C VAL A 21 -10.45 8.51 -4.74
N VAL A 22 -9.14 8.72 -4.63
CA VAL A 22 -8.42 9.75 -5.39
C VAL A 22 -8.36 9.33 -6.86
N HIS A 23 -8.78 10.20 -7.79
CA HIS A 23 -8.86 9.87 -9.23
C HIS A 23 -7.75 10.49 -10.08
N THR A 24 -7.25 11.67 -9.72
CA THR A 24 -6.24 12.42 -10.50
C THR A 24 -4.85 12.37 -9.87
N GLY A 25 -4.77 12.16 -8.56
CA GLY A 25 -3.52 12.25 -7.81
C GLY A 25 -3.01 13.68 -7.61
N SER A 26 -3.79 14.70 -7.98
CA SER A 26 -3.44 16.11 -7.74
C SER A 26 -3.41 16.43 -6.25
N ASP A 27 -2.45 17.27 -5.84
CA ASP A 27 -2.27 17.65 -4.43
C ASP A 27 -3.55 18.24 -3.80
N GLU A 28 -4.31 19.01 -4.59
CA GLU A 28 -5.58 19.60 -4.16
C GLU A 28 -6.65 18.53 -3.87
N GLU A 29 -6.82 17.56 -4.78
CA GLU A 29 -7.75 16.45 -4.57
C GLU A 29 -7.35 15.61 -3.36
N VAL A 30 -6.06 15.29 -3.24
CA VAL A 30 -5.50 14.49 -2.15
C VAL A 30 -5.76 15.16 -0.80
N ALA A 31 -5.41 16.45 -0.67
CA ALA A 31 -5.63 17.20 0.56
C ALA A 31 -7.12 17.26 0.94
N ARG A 32 -7.99 17.51 -0.04
CA ARG A 32 -9.45 17.53 0.16
C ARG A 32 -9.99 16.18 0.63
N LYS A 33 -9.62 15.07 -0.02
CA LYS A 33 -10.10 13.72 0.34
C LYS A 33 -9.56 13.26 1.70
N ILE A 34 -8.32 13.62 2.06
CA ILE A 34 -7.78 13.37 3.40
C ILE A 34 -8.60 14.12 4.47
N GLN A 35 -8.89 15.40 4.26
CA GLN A 35 -9.68 16.19 5.21
C GLN A 35 -11.10 15.63 5.41
N GLN A 36 -11.74 15.18 4.32
CA GLN A 36 -13.05 14.54 4.36
C GLN A 36 -13.00 13.21 5.11
N ALA A 37 -12.00 12.38 4.83
CA ALA A 37 -11.81 11.08 5.49
C ALA A 37 -11.58 11.21 7.00
N VAL A 38 -10.76 12.18 7.41
CA VAL A 38 -10.53 12.49 8.84
C VAL A 38 -11.82 12.98 9.50
N SER A 39 -12.59 13.84 8.84
CA SER A 39 -13.87 14.30 9.39
C SER A 39 -14.85 13.14 9.59
N LYS A 40 -14.92 12.21 8.61
CA LYS A 40 -15.76 11.01 8.69
C LYS A 40 -15.28 10.00 9.74
N SER A 41 -13.97 9.86 9.96
CA SER A 41 -13.44 8.90 10.93
C SER A 41 -13.76 9.26 12.39
N PHE A 42 -14.10 10.52 12.65
CA PHE A 42 -14.57 10.97 13.97
C PHE A 42 -16.07 10.76 14.21
N GLU A 43 -16.85 10.36 13.19
CA GLU A 43 -18.26 10.03 13.38
C GLU A 43 -18.39 8.72 14.17
N PHE A 44 -18.78 8.83 15.44
CA PHE A 44 -18.99 7.70 16.35
C PHE A 44 -20.23 7.95 17.22
N GLY A 45 -20.99 6.89 17.51
CA GLY A 45 -22.22 6.98 18.31
C GLY A 45 -23.43 6.53 17.53
N ASP A 46 -24.37 7.44 17.28
CA ASP A 46 -25.67 7.13 16.67
C ASP A 46 -25.56 6.78 15.17
N HIS A 47 -24.51 7.26 14.50
CA HIS A 47 -24.21 6.99 13.10
C HIS A 47 -22.72 6.65 12.96
N THR A 48 -22.43 5.43 12.54
CA THR A 48 -21.07 4.88 12.37
C THR A 48 -20.84 4.59 10.88
N PRO A 49 -20.01 5.38 10.19
CA PRO A 49 -19.75 5.16 8.77
C PRO A 49 -18.98 3.86 8.52
N LEU A 50 -19.34 3.17 7.44
CA LEU A 50 -18.64 2.02 6.88
C LEU A 50 -18.33 2.28 5.40
N GLY A 51 -17.23 1.70 4.90
CA GLY A 51 -16.83 1.79 3.49
C GLY A 51 -15.44 2.36 3.29
N VAL A 52 -15.16 2.87 2.10
CA VAL A 52 -13.87 3.49 1.75
C VAL A 52 -13.86 4.93 2.21
N PHE A 53 -13.09 5.22 3.26
CA PHE A 53 -12.88 6.60 3.74
C PHE A 53 -11.87 7.32 2.86
N TYR A 54 -10.77 6.65 2.50
CA TYR A 54 -9.72 7.20 1.67
C TYR A 54 -8.97 6.08 0.96
N GLN A 55 -8.73 6.23 -0.35
CA GLN A 55 -7.91 5.34 -1.15
C GLN A 55 -7.16 6.16 -2.19
N ASN A 56 -5.83 6.03 -2.24
CA ASN A 56 -4.99 6.74 -3.19
C ASN A 56 -3.97 5.78 -3.82
N GLU A 57 -4.22 5.41 -5.08
CA GLU A 57 -3.36 4.50 -5.85
C GLU A 57 -2.34 5.24 -6.72
N HIS A 58 -2.26 6.57 -6.64
CA HIS A 58 -1.26 7.37 -7.37
C HIS A 58 0.09 7.43 -6.66
N ILE A 59 0.17 6.97 -5.41
CA ILE A 59 1.42 6.90 -4.66
C ILE A 59 2.07 5.56 -4.95
N PRO A 60 3.31 5.52 -5.48
CA PRO A 60 4.00 4.27 -5.74
C PRO A 60 4.11 3.42 -4.48
N THR A 61 3.78 2.15 -4.60
CA THR A 61 4.03 1.11 -3.61
C THR A 61 5.53 0.97 -3.31
N PHE A 62 5.88 0.24 -2.25
CA PHE A 62 7.29 0.05 -1.92
C PHE A 62 7.99 -0.83 -2.97
N GLU A 63 7.27 -1.81 -3.50
CA GLU A 63 7.69 -2.76 -4.51
C GLU A 63 7.97 -2.06 -5.86
N GLU A 64 7.14 -1.10 -6.25
CA GLU A 64 7.39 -0.26 -7.43
C GLU A 64 8.65 0.60 -7.24
N ARG A 65 8.86 1.16 -6.05
CA ARG A 65 10.11 1.88 -5.73
C ARG A 65 11.34 0.97 -5.75
N LEU A 66 11.21 -0.27 -5.27
CA LEU A 66 12.29 -1.26 -5.33
C LEU A 66 12.58 -1.67 -6.77
N THR A 67 11.56 -1.86 -7.60
CA THR A 67 11.71 -2.19 -9.02
C THR A 67 12.38 -1.04 -9.79
N ALA A 68 12.06 0.21 -9.47
CA ALA A 68 12.74 1.37 -10.06
C ALA A 68 14.26 1.41 -9.72
N ARG A 69 14.65 0.93 -8.53
CA ARG A 69 16.06 0.87 -8.09
C ARG A 69 16.78 -0.39 -8.54
N MET A 70 16.07 -1.52 -8.59
CA MET A 70 16.54 -2.85 -8.94
C MET A 70 15.57 -3.40 -9.99
N PRO A 71 15.84 -3.19 -11.30
CA PRO A 71 14.90 -3.54 -12.37
C PRO A 71 14.43 -4.99 -12.39
N SER A 72 15.26 -5.91 -11.87
CA SER A 72 14.92 -7.33 -11.76
C SER A 72 14.00 -7.67 -10.58
N TYR A 73 13.72 -6.76 -9.65
CA TYR A 73 13.01 -7.09 -8.41
C TYR A 73 11.60 -7.64 -8.65
N GLY A 74 10.87 -7.09 -9.62
CA GLY A 74 9.51 -7.54 -9.95
C GLY A 74 9.46 -8.93 -10.61
N SER A 75 10.48 -9.30 -11.40
CA SER A 75 10.52 -10.59 -12.11
C SER A 75 11.35 -11.67 -11.41
N ASN A 76 12.30 -11.27 -10.56
CA ASN A 76 13.21 -12.14 -9.83
C ASN A 76 13.42 -11.64 -8.38
N PRO A 77 12.34 -11.65 -7.56
CA PRO A 77 12.40 -11.23 -6.16
C PRO A 77 13.29 -12.19 -5.34
N PRO A 78 13.73 -11.79 -4.12
CA PRO A 78 14.67 -12.57 -3.32
C PRO A 78 14.26 -14.03 -3.08
N ALA A 79 12.95 -14.30 -2.92
CA ALA A 79 12.44 -15.65 -2.67
C ALA A 79 12.57 -16.59 -3.88
N LEU A 80 12.74 -16.06 -5.09
CA LEU A 80 12.84 -16.83 -6.33
C LEU A 80 14.27 -16.89 -6.88
N GLN A 81 15.23 -16.21 -6.24
CA GLN A 81 16.61 -16.23 -6.68
C GLN A 81 17.29 -17.54 -6.32
N GLU A 82 17.90 -18.18 -7.31
CA GLU A 82 18.84 -19.27 -7.06
C GLU A 82 20.09 -18.71 -6.37
N ILE A 83 20.42 -19.23 -5.20
CA ILE A 83 21.56 -18.76 -4.39
C ILE A 83 22.74 -19.73 -4.38
N ALA A 84 22.52 -20.99 -4.78
CA ALA A 84 23.53 -22.03 -4.80
C ALA A 84 23.32 -23.00 -5.97
N HIS A 85 24.41 -23.61 -6.42
CA HIS A 85 24.41 -24.76 -7.31
C HIS A 85 23.83 -26.00 -6.62
N GLU A 86 23.55 -27.06 -7.39
CA GLU A 86 23.08 -28.35 -6.85
C GLU A 86 24.04 -28.96 -5.81
N ASP A 87 25.33 -28.65 -5.91
CA ASP A 87 26.36 -29.11 -4.97
C ASP A 87 26.48 -28.25 -3.69
N GLY A 88 25.65 -27.21 -3.56
CA GLY A 88 25.63 -26.30 -2.42
C GLY A 88 26.64 -25.14 -2.47
N THR A 89 27.44 -25.03 -3.53
CA THR A 89 28.36 -23.88 -3.71
C THR A 89 27.60 -22.61 -4.12
N PRO A 90 28.04 -21.41 -3.69
CA PRO A 90 27.29 -20.17 -3.92
C PRO A 90 27.35 -19.73 -5.39
N LEU A 91 26.20 -19.26 -5.93
CA LEU A 91 26.10 -18.69 -7.28
C LEU A 91 26.57 -17.23 -7.35
N THR A 92 26.57 -16.52 -6.22
CA THR A 92 26.90 -15.08 -6.17
C THR A 92 28.38 -14.83 -6.45
N ASN A 93 28.67 -14.06 -7.50
CA ASN A 93 30.04 -13.60 -7.79
C ASN A 93 30.35 -12.29 -7.03
N VAL A 94 31.28 -12.38 -6.07
CA VAL A 94 31.75 -11.23 -5.27
C VAL A 94 33.15 -10.73 -5.66
N GLN A 95 33.74 -11.23 -6.77
CA GLN A 95 35.12 -10.93 -7.17
C GLN A 95 35.38 -9.42 -7.26
N LYS A 96 34.45 -8.67 -7.85
CA LYS A 96 34.54 -7.20 -7.96
C LYS A 96 34.72 -6.53 -6.60
N MET A 97 33.95 -6.96 -5.59
CA MET A 97 34.04 -6.40 -4.23
C MET A 97 35.40 -6.72 -3.57
N LEU A 98 35.94 -7.93 -3.83
CA LEU A 98 37.25 -8.34 -3.30
C LEU A 98 38.40 -7.59 -3.98
N ASP A 99 38.28 -7.32 -5.28
CA ASP A 99 39.29 -6.56 -6.03
C ASP A 99 39.38 -5.11 -5.54
N GLU A 100 38.26 -4.50 -5.15
CA GLU A 100 38.20 -3.12 -4.63
C GLU A 100 38.96 -2.95 -3.30
N ILE A 101 39.15 -4.02 -2.52
CA ILE A 101 39.85 -3.97 -1.23
C ILE A 101 41.27 -4.56 -1.27
N ARG A 102 41.73 -4.98 -2.45
CA ARG A 102 43.04 -5.62 -2.62
C ARG A 102 44.18 -4.59 -2.49
N VAL A 103 45.07 -4.80 -1.51
CA VAL A 103 46.32 -4.03 -1.40
C VAL A 103 47.35 -4.65 -2.36
N THR A 104 47.89 -3.83 -3.26
CA THR A 104 49.02 -4.15 -4.15
C THR A 104 50.35 -4.00 -3.44
#